data_AF-A0A484N960-F1
#
_entry.id   AF-A0A484N960-F1
#
_cell.length_a   1.000
_cell.length_b   1.000
_cell.length_c   1.000
_cell.angle_alpha   90.00
_cell.angle_beta   90.00
_cell.angle_gamma   90.00
#
_symmetry.space_group_name_H-M   'P 1'
#
loop_
_entity.id
_entity.type
_entity.pdbx_description
1 polymer ?
#
loop_
_entity_poly.entity_id
_entity_poly.type
_entity_poly.pdbx_seq_one_letter_code
_entity_poly.pdbx_strand_id
1 'polypeptide(L)'
;MLGWESKDERFLVEDECITSFVLSRDIKNILVSLSNQAIHLWYIDGSMKCIAKYKGHKRIRFVLRSCFGGLNQAFIASGSEDSEVYIWHRGSGELVGTLARHSGTVTA
;
A
#
# COMPACT_ATOMS: atom_id res chain seq x y z
N MET A 1 20.42 -12.93 -37.02
CA MET A 1 19.03 -12.49 -36.78
C MET A 1 18.76 -12.75 -35.31
N LEU A 2 19.06 -11.78 -34.45
CA LEU A 2 19.01 -11.95 -32.99
C LEU A 2 17.56 -11.76 -32.51
N GLY A 3 17.00 -12.75 -31.84
CA GLY A 3 15.69 -12.68 -31.18
C GLY A 3 15.79 -11.88 -29.88
N TRP A 4 15.47 -10.60 -29.95
CA TRP A 4 15.30 -9.73 -28.78
C TRP A 4 13.83 -9.40 -28.66
N GLU A 5 13.00 -10.33 -28.19
CA GLU A 5 11.71 -9.98 -27.59
C GLU A 5 11.05 -11.23 -27.00
N SER A 6 11.24 -11.40 -25.70
CA SER A 6 10.20 -11.92 -24.82
C SER A 6 10.23 -10.99 -23.61
N LYS A 7 9.62 -9.82 -23.77
CA LYS A 7 9.18 -9.04 -22.62
C LYS A 7 7.88 -9.68 -22.17
N ASP A 8 7.97 -10.64 -21.26
CA ASP A 8 6.81 -11.07 -20.48
C ASP A 8 6.41 -9.89 -19.58
N GLU A 9 5.58 -9.00 -20.13
CA GLU A 9 4.97 -7.92 -19.38
C GLU A 9 3.99 -8.51 -18.39
N ARG A 10 4.23 -8.24 -17.09
CA ARG A 10 3.39 -8.73 -16.01
C ARG A 10 2.54 -7.59 -15.48
N PHE A 11 1.25 -7.83 -15.37
CA PHE A 11 0.28 -6.84 -14.92
C PHE A 11 -0.22 -7.18 -13.53
N LEU A 12 -0.14 -6.20 -12.63
CA LEU A 12 -0.89 -6.22 -11.38
C LEU A 12 -2.28 -5.65 -11.70
N VAL A 13 -3.31 -6.46 -11.45
CA VAL A 13 -4.70 -6.09 -11.74
C VAL A 13 -5.41 -5.75 -10.43
N GLU A 14 -5.99 -4.56 -10.38
CA GLU A 14 -6.86 -4.08 -9.29
C GLU A 14 -8.21 -3.70 -9.89
N ASP A 15 -9.27 -3.91 -9.10
CA ASP A 15 -10.63 -3.54 -9.49
C ASP A 15 -10.87 -2.02 -9.39
N GLU A 16 -9.93 -1.30 -8.78
CA GLU A 16 -10.05 0.09 -8.38
C GLU A 16 -8.86 0.92 -8.88
N CYS A 17 -9.04 2.23 -9.02
CA CYS A 17 -7.97 3.11 -9.45
C CYS A 17 -6.82 3.12 -8.43
N ILE A 18 -5.63 2.81 -8.91
CA ILE A 18 -4.40 2.97 -8.14
C ILE A 18 -4.07 4.46 -8.06
N THR A 19 -4.01 4.99 -6.83
CA THR A 19 -3.73 6.41 -6.57
C THR A 19 -2.28 6.67 -6.20
N SER A 20 -1.63 5.69 -5.57
CA SER A 20 -0.18 5.73 -5.28
C SER A 20 0.35 4.31 -5.05
N PHE A 21 1.67 4.16 -5.11
CA PHE A 21 2.35 2.91 -4.78
C PHE A 21 3.72 3.15 -4.15
N VAL A 22 4.24 2.15 -3.45
CA VAL A 22 5.62 2.13 -2.92
C VAL A 22 6.17 0.71 -2.91
N LEU A 23 7.47 0.56 -3.18
CA LEU A 23 8.17 -0.73 -3.13
C LEU A 23 8.74 -0.99 -1.73
N SER A 24 8.75 -2.27 -1.34
CA SER A 24 9.54 -2.71 -0.19
C SER A 24 11.03 -2.59 -0.50
N ARG A 25 11.86 -2.52 0.56
CA ARG A 25 13.31 -2.36 0.43
C ARG A 25 13.98 -3.54 -0.27
N ASP A 26 13.41 -4.73 -0.13
CA ASP A 26 13.86 -5.96 -0.79
C ASP A 26 13.29 -6.13 -2.21
N ILE A 27 12.44 -5.21 -2.68
CA ILE A 27 11.80 -5.22 -4.01
C ILE A 27 10.88 -6.44 -4.22
N LYS A 28 10.56 -7.18 -3.16
CA LYS A 28 9.68 -8.36 -3.24
C LYS A 28 8.21 -8.01 -3.11
N ASN A 29 7.90 -6.84 -2.58
CA ASN A 29 6.54 -6.37 -2.40
C ASN A 29 6.31 -4.97 -2.95
N ILE A 30 5.08 -4.75 -3.41
CA ILE A 30 4.55 -3.43 -3.73
C ILE A 30 3.32 -3.18 -2.86
N LEU A 31 3.27 -2.01 -2.24
CA LEU A 31 2.12 -1.54 -1.49
C LEU A 31 1.38 -0.53 -2.38
N VAL A 32 0.09 -0.73 -2.56
CA VAL A 32 -0.74 0.00 -3.52
C VAL A 32 -1.91 0.64 -2.77
N SER A 33 -2.11 1.94 -2.92
CA SER A 33 -3.24 2.68 -2.32
C SER A 33 -4.33 2.90 -3.38
N LEU A 34 -5.57 2.52 -3.05
CA LEU A 34 -6.70 2.49 -4.00
C LEU A 34 -7.71 3.60 -3.75
N SER A 35 -8.48 3.95 -4.80
CA SER A 35 -9.58 4.93 -4.72
C SER A 35 -10.65 4.56 -3.68
N ASN A 36 -10.89 3.27 -3.43
CA ASN A 36 -11.92 2.81 -2.50
C ASN A 36 -11.48 2.75 -1.02
N GLN A 37 -10.42 3.46 -0.61
CA GLN A 37 -9.91 3.46 0.78
C GLN A 37 -9.29 2.12 1.23
N ALA A 38 -8.92 1.26 0.28
CA ALA A 38 -8.16 0.06 0.56
C ALA A 38 -6.67 0.28 0.23
N ILE A 39 -5.81 -0.37 0.99
CA ILE A 39 -4.39 -0.51 0.66
C ILE A 39 -4.13 -2.01 0.47
N HIS A 40 -3.54 -2.38 -0.66
CA HIS A 40 -3.20 -3.77 -0.96
C HIS A 40 -1.68 -3.96 -0.93
N LEU A 41 -1.24 -5.04 -0.30
CA LEU A 41 0.14 -5.50 -0.37
C LEU A 41 0.22 -6.64 -1.38
N TRP A 42 1.07 -6.46 -2.38
CA TRP A 42 1.33 -7.45 -3.39
C TRP A 42 2.72 -8.02 -3.22
N TYR A 43 2.85 -9.32 -3.43
CA TYR A 43 4.10 -10.00 -3.69
C TYR A 43 4.34 -10.01 -5.20
N ILE A 44 5.55 -9.65 -5.62
CA ILE A 44 5.91 -9.46 -7.04
C ILE A 44 7.15 -10.25 -7.47
N ASP A 45 7.80 -10.95 -6.54
CA ASP A 45 8.98 -11.77 -6.84
C ASP A 45 8.55 -13.17 -7.31
N GLY A 46 8.64 -13.42 -8.61
CA GLY A 46 8.27 -14.69 -9.24
C GLY A 46 6.76 -14.83 -9.51
N SER A 47 5.90 -14.63 -8.51
CA SER A 47 4.43 -14.70 -8.67
C SER A 47 3.75 -13.41 -8.21
N MET A 48 2.89 -12.82 -9.05
CA MET A 48 2.08 -11.66 -8.68
C MET A 48 0.85 -12.08 -7.88
N LYS A 49 0.83 -11.75 -6.59
CA LYS A 49 -0.29 -12.10 -5.69
C LYS A 49 -0.57 -10.98 -4.69
N CYS A 50 -1.84 -10.63 -4.52
CA CYS A 50 -2.29 -9.82 -3.40
C CYS A 50 -2.22 -10.69 -2.14
N ILE A 51 -1.37 -10.32 -1.17
CA ILE A 51 -1.11 -11.11 0.03
C ILE A 51 -1.68 -10.49 1.31
N ALA A 52 -2.04 -9.20 1.29
CA ALA A 52 -2.73 -8.55 2.41
C ALA A 52 -3.56 -7.35 1.94
N LYS A 53 -4.60 -7.02 2.71
CA LYS A 53 -5.47 -5.85 2.50
C LYS A 53 -5.63 -5.10 3.81
N TYR A 54 -5.41 -3.80 3.79
CA TYR A 54 -5.57 -2.91 4.94
C TYR A 54 -6.69 -1.91 4.66
N LYS A 55 -7.57 -1.73 5.65
CA LYS A 55 -8.76 -0.87 5.58
C LYS A 55 -8.93 -0.13 6.90
N GLY A 56 -9.77 0.90 6.89
CA GLY A 56 -10.16 1.67 8.08
C GLY A 56 -9.84 3.16 7.95
N HIS A 57 -8.74 3.51 7.28
CA HIS A 57 -8.44 4.91 6.96
C HIS A 57 -9.52 5.49 6.04
N LYS A 58 -9.75 6.80 6.17
CA LYS A 58 -10.75 7.52 5.38
C LYS A 58 -10.10 8.36 4.30
N ARG A 59 -10.68 8.29 3.10
CA ARG A 59 -10.30 9.07 1.93
C ARG A 59 -11.56 9.56 1.24
N ILE A 60 -11.62 10.84 0.96
CA ILE A 60 -12.75 11.48 0.29
C ILE A 60 -12.20 12.22 -0.94
N ARG A 61 -11.33 13.21 -0.73
CA ARG A 61 -10.88 14.13 -1.79
C ARG A 61 -9.40 14.01 -2.14
N PHE A 62 -8.55 13.66 -1.19
CA PHE A 62 -7.10 13.71 -1.35
C PHE A 62 -6.54 12.34 -1.76
N VAL A 63 -5.36 12.37 -2.38
CA VAL A 63 -4.53 11.18 -2.56
C VAL A 63 -3.77 10.97 -1.27
N LEU A 64 -3.95 9.81 -0.65
CA LEU A 64 -3.24 9.39 0.55
C LEU A 64 -2.22 8.34 0.13
N ARG A 65 -0.97 8.49 0.54
CA ARG A 65 0.09 7.52 0.29
C ARG A 65 0.31 6.71 1.55
N SER A 66 0.36 5.40 1.35
CA SER A 66 0.77 4.47 2.39
C SER A 66 2.26 4.17 2.30
N CYS A 67 2.91 3.89 3.43
CA CYS A 67 4.33 3.59 3.47
C CYS A 67 4.65 2.38 4.37
N PHE A 68 5.82 1.81 4.15
CA PHE A 68 6.40 0.79 5.01
C PHE A 68 7.15 1.42 6.18
N GLY A 69 7.02 0.85 7.38
CA GLY A 69 7.64 1.35 8.60
C GLY A 69 8.13 0.26 9.56
N GLY A 70 8.88 0.69 10.58
CA GLY A 70 9.45 -0.19 11.60
C GLY A 70 10.67 -0.99 11.16
N LEU A 71 11.21 -1.78 12.09
CA LEU A 71 12.32 -2.70 11.82
C LEU A 71 11.89 -3.71 10.76
N ASN A 72 12.70 -3.88 9.72
CA ASN A 72 12.42 -4.78 8.59
C ASN A 72 11.07 -4.52 7.87
N GLN A 73 10.56 -3.28 7.91
CA GLN A 73 9.29 -2.93 7.28
C GLN A 73 8.12 -3.79 7.80
N ALA A 74 8.08 -4.04 9.11
CA ALA A 74 7.05 -4.84 9.78
C ALA A 74 5.68 -4.14 9.89
N PHE A 75 5.62 -2.83 9.67
CA PHE A 75 4.39 -2.06 9.73
C PHE A 75 4.06 -1.39 8.41
N ILE A 76 2.77 -1.16 8.21
CA ILE A 76 2.22 -0.28 7.17
C ILE A 76 1.63 0.93 7.87
N ALA A 77 1.88 2.13 7.36
CA ALA A 77 1.27 3.36 7.86
C ALA A 77 0.55 4.09 6.72
N SER A 78 -0.56 4.74 7.04
CA SER A 78 -1.28 5.62 6.13
C SER A 78 -1.89 6.78 6.90
N GLY A 79 -1.75 7.99 6.35
CA GLY A 79 -2.56 9.12 6.77
C GLY A 79 -4.01 8.96 6.33
N SER A 80 -4.88 9.78 6.92
CA SER A 80 -6.33 9.75 6.72
C SER A 80 -6.92 11.16 6.70
N GLU A 81 -8.05 11.32 6.01
CA GLU A 81 -8.83 12.57 5.98
C GLU A 81 -9.64 12.82 7.26
N ASP A 82 -9.76 11.84 8.15
CA ASP A 82 -10.28 12.05 9.51
C ASP A 82 -9.23 12.52 10.52
N SER A 83 -8.08 13.00 10.03
CA SER A 83 -7.01 13.58 10.85
C SER A 83 -6.31 12.56 11.77
N GLU A 84 -6.36 11.28 11.40
CA GLU A 84 -5.62 10.21 12.05
C GLU A 84 -4.54 9.60 11.15
N VAL A 85 -3.57 8.93 11.77
CA VAL A 85 -2.65 8.02 11.09
C VAL A 85 -2.95 6.60 11.54
N TYR A 86 -3.20 5.72 10.59
CA TYR A 86 -3.46 4.31 10.85
C TYR A 86 -2.18 3.51 10.67
N ILE A 87 -1.92 2.59 11.62
CA ILE A 87 -0.75 1.71 11.59
C ILE A 87 -1.23 0.27 11.66
N TRP A 88 -0.86 -0.53 10.67
CA TRP A 88 -1.15 -1.96 10.62
C TRP A 88 0.13 -2.78 10.72
N HIS A 89 0.01 -3.99 11.26
CA HIS A 89 1.07 -4.98 11.19
C HIS A 89 1.05 -5.63 9.80
N ARG A 90 2.18 -5.58 9.08
CA ARG A 90 2.29 -6.03 7.69
C ARG A 90 1.98 -7.52 7.52
N GLY A 91 2.37 -8.34 8.49
CA GLY A 91 2.23 -9.80 8.40
C GLY A 91 0.82 -10.30 8.72
N SER A 92 0.19 -9.76 9.77
CA SER A 92 -1.15 -10.20 10.20
C SER A 92 -2.28 -9.40 9.55
N GLY A 93 -2.00 -8.22 9.01
CA GLY A 93 -3.04 -7.32 8.49
C GLY A 93 -3.81 -6.56 9.57
N GLU A 94 -3.53 -6.84 10.85
CA GLU A 94 -4.25 -6.25 11.98
C GLU A 94 -3.90 -4.77 12.17
N LEU A 95 -4.89 -3.97 12.54
CA LEU A 95 -4.69 -2.60 12.97
C LEU A 95 -4.02 -2.60 14.34
N VAL A 96 -2.79 -2.09 14.40
CA VAL A 96 -1.98 -2.01 15.62
C VAL A 96 -2.34 -0.77 16.43
N GLY A 97 -2.68 0.33 15.76
CA GLY A 97 -3.13 1.54 16.42
C GLY A 97 -3.45 2.68 15.47
N THR A 98 -4.06 3.71 16.04
CA THR A 98 -4.31 4.99 15.39
C THR A 98 -3.63 6.12 16.16
N LEU A 99 -2.95 7.01 15.45
CA LEU A 99 -2.37 8.22 16.01
C LEU A 99 -3.34 9.37 15.72
N ALA A 100 -4.01 9.83 16.76
CA ALA A 100 -5.00 10.89 16.69
C ALA A 100 -4.39 12.28 16.96
N ARG A 101 -5.25 13.31 16.88
CA ARG A 101 -4.98 14.72 17.23
C ARG A 101 -4.21 15.54 16.20
N HIS A 102 -4.14 15.11 14.95
CA HIS A 102 -3.76 16.06 13.89
C HIS A 102 -4.92 17.04 13.65
N SER A 103 -4.60 18.29 13.30
CA SER A 103 -5.58 19.37 13.17
C SER A 103 -6.31 19.39 11.81
N GLY A 104 -6.07 18.40 10.97
CA GLY A 104 -6.64 18.26 9.63
C GLY A 104 -6.12 17.03 8.91
N THR A 105 -6.50 16.91 7.63
CA THR A 105 -6.11 15.78 6.76
C THR A 105 -4.63 15.49 6.79
N VAL A 106 -4.30 14.21 6.89
CA VAL A 106 -2.92 13.72 6.85
C VAL A 106 -2.65 13.10 5.50
N THR A 107 -1.95 13.80 4.62
CA THR A 107 -1.52 13.29 3.31
C THR A 107 -0.10 12.76 3.42
N ALA A 108 0.08 11.60 4.06
CA ALA A 108 1.36 10.89 3.99
C ALA A 108 1.64 10.43 2.55
#